data_AF-A0A391P6I1-F1
#
_entry.id   AF-A0A391P6I1-F1
#
_cell.length_a   1.000
_cell.length_b   1.000
_cell.length_c   1.000
_cell.angle_alpha   90.00
_cell.angle_beta   90.00
_cell.angle_gamma   90.00
#
_symmetry.space_group_name_H-M   'P 1'
#
loop_
_entity.id
_entity.type
_entity.pdbx_description
1 polymer ?
#
loop_
_entity_poly.entity_id
_entity_poly.type
_entity_poly.pdbx_seq_one_letter_code
_entity_poly.pdbx_strand_id
1 'polypeptide(L)'
;MAVDPATVDSLKTGESATVVPIVTTIAKAYTRGAGFTAGPGGNEPNDEIAAVIATASARLSQNPKGLSQQRIDDCEVQYSLLSSGFAWTLAEQIVLNRYRVRAQ
;
A
#
# COMPACT_ATOMS: atom_id res chain seq x y z
N MET A 1 20.35 2.80 2.58
CA MET A 1 19.82 3.73 3.60
C MET A 1 19.24 2.89 4.72
N ALA A 2 19.52 3.21 5.98
CA ALA A 2 18.90 2.53 7.11
C ALA A 2 17.42 2.92 7.18
N VAL A 3 16.54 1.96 7.49
CA VAL A 3 15.12 2.23 7.72
C VAL A 3 14.98 2.90 9.08
N ASP A 4 14.32 4.05 9.14
CA ASP A 4 14.11 4.79 10.38
C ASP A 4 13.04 4.07 11.24
N PRO A 5 13.34 3.66 12.49
CA PRO A 5 12.36 3.05 13.39
C PRO A 5 11.14 3.94 13.63
N ALA A 6 11.26 5.27 13.58
CA ALA A 6 10.11 6.17 13.74
C ALA A 6 9.07 5.98 12.62
N THR A 7 9.52 5.65 11.40
CA THR A 7 8.63 5.31 10.27
C THR A 7 7.85 4.01 10.53
N VAL A 8 8.46 3.07 11.24
CA VAL A 8 7.79 1.80 11.61
C VAL A 8 6.72 2.05 12.67
N ASP A 9 6.98 2.96 13.61
CA ASP A 9 6.02 3.29 14.66
C ASP A 9 4.82 4.11 14.13
N SER A 10 5.04 5.04 13.20
CA SER A 10 3.93 5.74 12.52
C SER A 10 3.10 4.83 11.61
N LEU A 11 3.71 3.77 11.06
CA LEU A 11 2.94 2.75 10.32
C LEU A 11 2.00 1.97 11.23
N LYS A 12 2.38 1.67 12.46
CA LYS A 12 1.52 0.94 13.42
C LYS A 12 0.26 1.72 13.80
N THR A 13 0.31 3.05 13.70
CA THR A 13 -0.85 3.93 13.94
C THR A 13 -1.67 4.19 12.68
N GLY A 14 -1.20 3.76 11.51
CA GLY A 14 -1.92 3.88 10.24
C GLY A 14 -1.86 5.28 9.62
N GLU A 15 -0.83 6.07 9.91
CA GLU A 15 -0.74 7.46 9.46
C GLU A 15 -0.62 7.57 7.93
N SER A 16 -1.59 8.21 7.28
CA SER A 16 -1.66 8.34 5.81
C SER A 16 -0.42 8.99 5.20
N ALA A 17 0.17 9.98 5.90
CA ALA A 17 1.38 10.67 5.46
C ALA A 17 2.60 9.73 5.35
N THR A 18 2.63 8.65 6.16
CA THR A 18 3.67 7.61 6.07
C THR A 18 3.26 6.51 5.08
N VAL A 19 1.99 6.10 5.12
CA VAL A 19 1.48 4.98 4.31
C VAL A 19 1.54 5.27 2.82
N VAL A 20 1.13 6.46 2.38
CA VAL A 20 1.04 6.79 0.95
C VAL A 20 2.41 6.71 0.24
N PRO A 21 3.48 7.37 0.72
CA PRO A 21 4.80 7.28 0.08
C PRO A 21 5.36 5.85 -0.01
N ILE A 22 5.07 5.01 1.00
CA ILE A 22 5.52 3.61 1.03
C ILE A 22 4.78 2.80 -0.04
N VAL A 23 3.46 2.92 -0.10
CA VAL A 23 2.65 2.23 -1.13
C VAL A 23 3.03 2.70 -2.53
N THR A 24 3.28 4.00 -2.73
CA THR A 24 3.80 4.55 -3.99
C THR A 24 5.12 3.90 -4.40
N THR A 25 6.05 3.73 -3.45
CA THR A 25 7.35 3.10 -3.71
C THR A 25 7.18 1.63 -4.12
N ILE A 26 6.28 0.90 -3.46
CA ILE A 26 5.99 -0.51 -3.79
C ILE A 26 5.33 -0.62 -5.18
N ALA A 27 4.38 0.25 -5.49
CA ALA A 27 3.73 0.30 -6.80
C ALA A 27 4.74 0.62 -7.92
N LYS A 28 5.62 1.60 -7.71
CA LYS A 28 6.68 1.96 -8.66
C LYS A 28 7.67 0.83 -8.88
N ALA A 29 8.06 0.12 -7.83
CA ALA A 29 8.92 -1.06 -7.94
C ALA A 29 8.23 -2.17 -8.75
N TYR A 30 6.93 -2.39 -8.53
CA TYR A 30 6.14 -3.39 -9.25
C TYR A 30 6.06 -3.11 -10.76
N THR A 31 5.84 -1.86 -11.16
CA THR A 31 5.77 -1.46 -12.58
C THR A 31 7.12 -1.14 -13.20
N ARG A 32 8.23 -1.22 -12.43
CA ARG A 32 9.57 -0.77 -12.82
C ARG A 32 9.59 0.70 -13.30
N GLY A 33 8.75 1.54 -12.70
CA GLY A 33 8.61 2.95 -13.06
C GLY A 33 7.73 3.24 -14.27
N ALA A 34 7.16 2.22 -14.94
CA ALA A 34 6.16 2.46 -15.98
C ALA A 34 4.87 3.02 -15.37
N GLY A 35 4.29 4.02 -16.03
CA GLY A 35 3.14 4.77 -15.51
C GLY A 35 3.50 5.83 -14.46
N PHE A 36 4.80 6.05 -14.19
CA PHE A 36 5.29 7.18 -13.39
C PHE A 36 5.97 8.21 -14.28
N THR A 37 5.77 9.50 -13.98
CA THR A 37 6.39 10.61 -14.70
C THR A 37 7.43 11.33 -13.83
N ALA A 38 8.20 12.23 -14.45
CA ALA A 38 9.18 13.07 -13.77
C ALA A 38 8.49 14.20 -12.97
N GLY A 39 7.73 13.86 -11.94
CA GLY A 39 7.30 14.82 -10.91
C GLY A 39 8.34 14.94 -9.78
N PRO A 40 7.98 15.58 -8.64
CA PRO A 40 8.87 15.72 -7.50
C PRO A 40 9.47 14.37 -7.07
N GLY A 41 10.80 14.21 -7.15
CA GLY A 41 11.48 12.95 -6.82
C GLY A 41 11.26 11.79 -7.81
N GLY A 42 10.69 12.05 -9.00
CA GLY A 42 10.43 11.05 -10.04
C GLY A 42 9.37 10.01 -9.66
N ASN A 43 8.48 10.33 -8.71
CA ASN A 43 7.51 9.40 -8.12
C ASN A 43 6.05 9.75 -8.42
N GLU A 44 5.79 10.55 -9.46
CA GLU A 44 4.41 10.98 -9.78
C GLU A 44 3.67 9.88 -10.56
N PRO A 45 2.67 9.22 -9.98
CA PRO A 45 1.88 8.21 -10.68
C PRO A 45 0.89 8.87 -11.66
N ASN A 46 0.50 8.15 -12.70
CA ASN A 46 -0.68 8.51 -13.47
C ASN A 46 -1.99 8.23 -12.70
N ASP A 47 -3.12 8.71 -13.21
CA ASP A 47 -4.42 8.60 -12.53
C ASP A 47 -4.81 7.15 -12.18
N GLU A 48 -4.48 6.19 -13.05
CA GLU A 48 -4.79 4.78 -12.82
C GLU A 48 -4.00 4.21 -11.62
N ILE A 49 -2.69 4.46 -11.57
CA ILE A 49 -1.84 3.99 -10.46
C ILE A 49 -2.12 4.79 -9.19
N ALA A 50 -2.44 6.08 -9.30
CA ALA A 50 -2.83 6.93 -8.18
C ALA A 50 -4.07 6.39 -7.46
N ALA A 51 -5.08 5.95 -8.23
CA ALA A 51 -6.28 5.32 -7.66
C ALA A 51 -5.94 4.04 -6.88
N VAL A 52 -5.06 3.19 -7.43
CA VAL A 52 -4.60 1.97 -6.75
C VAL A 52 -3.84 2.28 -5.46
N ILE A 53 -2.96 3.29 -5.49
CA ILE A 53 -2.23 3.73 -4.29
C ILE A 53 -3.23 4.20 -3.23
N ALA A 54 -4.21 5.02 -3.59
CA ALA A 54 -5.21 5.53 -2.64
C ALA A 54 -6.03 4.39 -2.00
N THR A 55 -6.52 3.43 -2.77
CA THR A 55 -7.31 2.31 -2.22
C THR A 55 -6.48 1.38 -1.35
N ALA A 56 -5.24 1.10 -1.74
CA ALA A 56 -4.33 0.27 -0.97
C ALA A 56 -3.88 0.96 0.32
N SER A 57 -3.60 2.26 0.27
CA SER A 57 -3.27 3.08 1.43
C SER A 57 -4.43 3.17 2.42
N ALA A 58 -5.67 3.35 1.94
CA ALA A 58 -6.85 3.35 2.81
C ALA A 58 -7.00 2.01 3.56
N ARG A 59 -6.82 0.88 2.86
CA ARG A 59 -6.88 -0.45 3.47
C ARG A 59 -5.76 -0.67 4.50
N LEU A 60 -4.54 -0.24 4.18
CA LEU A 60 -3.41 -0.37 5.12
C LEU A 60 -3.61 0.51 6.37
N SER A 61 -4.14 1.72 6.20
CA SER A 61 -4.46 2.63 7.31
C SER A 61 -5.57 2.09 8.22
N GLN A 62 -6.53 1.32 7.68
CA GLN A 62 -7.60 0.69 8.46
C GLN A 62 -7.15 -0.50 9.32
N ASN A 63 -6.21 -1.32 8.84
CA ASN A 63 -5.67 -2.46 9.60
C ASN A 63 -4.14 -2.49 9.57
N PRO A 64 -3.46 -1.51 10.18
CA PRO A 64 -2.00 -1.40 10.13
C PRO A 64 -1.29 -2.56 10.83
N LYS A 65 -1.96 -3.19 11.80
CA LYS A 65 -1.44 -4.33 12.57
C LYS A 65 -1.61 -5.67 11.84
N GLY A 66 -2.37 -5.70 10.74
CA GLY A 66 -2.62 -6.92 9.98
C GLY A 66 -3.29 -8.03 10.80
N LEU A 67 -4.14 -7.66 11.77
CA LEU A 67 -4.83 -8.65 12.60
C LEU A 67 -5.94 -9.31 11.79
N SER A 68 -6.10 -10.63 11.94
CA SER A 68 -7.24 -11.38 11.40
C SER A 68 -8.48 -11.27 12.29
N GLN A 69 -8.26 -11.13 13.60
CA GLN A 69 -9.29 -10.99 14.60
C GLN A 69 -8.77 -10.16 15.76
N GLN A 70 -9.63 -9.33 16.34
CA GLN A 70 -9.35 -8.63 17.58
C GLN A 70 -10.54 -8.79 18.52
N ARG A 71 -10.26 -9.36 19.70
CA ARG A 71 -11.22 -9.39 20.80
C ARG A 71 -11.02 -8.16 21.68
N ILE A 72 -12.09 -7.40 21.88
CA ILE A 72 -12.14 -6.28 22.81
C ILE A 72 -13.21 -6.62 23.82
N ASP A 73 -12.79 -7.08 25.00
CA ASP A 73 -13.66 -7.51 26.08
C ASP A 73 -14.59 -8.66 25.65
N ASP A 74 -15.91 -8.43 25.63
CA ASP A 74 -16.93 -9.38 25.19
C ASP A 74 -17.24 -9.30 23.67
N CYS A 75 -16.71 -8.30 22.96
CA CYS A 75 -16.92 -8.13 21.53
C CYS A 75 -15.76 -8.69 20.72
N GLU A 76 -16.09 -9.37 19.62
CA GLU A 76 -15.11 -9.89 18.66
C GLU A 76 -15.25 -9.17 17.32
N VAL A 77 -14.17 -8.54 16.88
CA VAL A 77 -14.08 -7.93 15.54
C VAL A 77 -13.28 -8.88 14.66
N GLN A 78 -13.93 -9.41 13.63
CA GLN A 78 -13.26 -10.17 12.58
C GLN A 78 -12.89 -9.22 11.44
N TYR A 79 -11.60 -9.22 11.08
CA TYR A 79 -11.10 -8.50 9.92
C TYR A 79 -11.06 -9.43 8.73
N SER A 80 -11.24 -8.89 7.52
CA SER A 80 -11.06 -9.68 6.30
C SER A 80 -9.65 -10.26 6.25
N LEU A 81 -9.53 -11.53 5.85
CA LEU A 81 -8.23 -12.20 5.63
C LEU A 81 -7.39 -11.46 4.58
N LEU A 82 -8.03 -10.76 3.64
CA LEU A 82 -7.36 -9.91 2.64
C LEU A 82 -6.75 -8.63 3.25
N SER A 83 -7.14 -8.28 4.47
CA SER A 83 -6.61 -7.17 5.26
C SER A 83 -5.54 -7.61 6.27
N SER A 84 -5.25 -8.92 6.36
CA SER A 84 -4.21 -9.47 7.24
C SER A 84 -2.83 -9.28 6.61
N GLY A 85 -2.32 -8.05 6.68
CA GLY A 85 -1.04 -7.65 6.08
C GLY A 85 -1.19 -6.92 4.75
N PHE A 86 -0.08 -6.34 4.26
CA PHE A 86 -0.08 -5.62 2.99
C PHE A 86 -0.03 -6.61 1.81
N ALA A 87 -1.12 -6.63 1.02
CA ALA A 87 -1.19 -7.34 -0.25
C ALA A 87 -1.99 -6.52 -1.27
N TRP A 88 -1.66 -6.69 -2.54
CA TRP A 88 -2.47 -6.16 -3.63
C TRP A 88 -3.73 -7.01 -3.82
N THR A 89 -4.89 -6.35 -3.86
CA THR A 89 -6.13 -7.02 -4.27
C THR A 89 -6.08 -7.38 -5.75
N LEU A 90 -6.93 -8.33 -6.19
CA LEU A 90 -7.03 -8.67 -7.61
C LEU A 90 -7.37 -7.47 -8.48
N ALA A 91 -8.27 -6.59 -8.01
CA ALA A 91 -8.65 -5.37 -8.72
C ALA A 91 -7.46 -4.41 -8.90
N GLU A 92 -6.69 -4.19 -7.84
CA GLU A 92 -5.48 -3.36 -7.90
C GLU A 92 -4.41 -3.99 -8.80
N GLN A 93 -4.22 -5.30 -8.74
CA GLN A 93 -3.29 -6.00 -9.62
C GLN A 93 -3.69 -5.93 -11.08
N ILE A 94 -4.98 -5.96 -11.43
CA ILE A 94 -5.43 -5.83 -12.82
C ILE A 94 -4.93 -4.51 -13.42
N VAL A 95 -5.02 -3.41 -12.66
CA VAL A 95 -4.51 -2.10 -13.08
C VAL A 95 -2.99 -2.10 -13.15
N LEU A 96 -2.30 -2.53 -12.09
CA LEU A 96 -0.82 -2.53 -12.06
C LEU A 96 -0.21 -3.43 -13.14
N ASN A 97 -0.84 -4.56 -13.46
CA ASN A 97 -0.37 -5.48 -14.50
C ASN A 97 -0.39 -4.86 -15.91
N ARG A 98 -1.20 -3.83 -16.16
CA ARG A 98 -1.17 -3.09 -17.43
C ARG A 98 0.15 -2.35 -17.65
N TYR A 99 0.79 -1.93 -16.57
CA TYR A 99 2.07 -1.22 -16.58
C TYR A 99 3.26 -2.11 -16.24
N ARG A 100 3.03 -3.38 -15.91
CA ARG A 100 4.10 -4.29 -15.52
C ARG A 100 4.94 -4.70 -16.72
N VAL A 101 6.22 -4.33 -16.70
CA VAL A 101 7.21 -4.85 -17.64
C VAL A 101 7.54 -6.30 -17.28
N ARG A 102 7.12 -7.25 -18.12
CA ARG A 102 7.49 -8.67 -17.97
C ARG A 102 8.97 -8.85 -18.34
N ALA A 103 9.66 -9.77 -17.68
CA ALA A 103 10.98 -10.19 -18.13
C ALA A 103 10.84 -10.83 -19.52
N GLN A 104 11.71 -10.43 -20.45
CA GLN A 104 11.88 -11.06 -21.75
C GLN A 104 12.95 -12.14 -21.67
#